data_AF-A0A3D2M351-F1
#
_entry.id   AF-A0A3D2M351-F1
#
_cell.length_a   1.000
_cell.length_b   1.000
_cell.length_c   1.000
_cell.angle_alpha   90.00
_cell.angle_beta   90.00
_cell.angle_gamma   90.00
#
_symmetry.space_group_name_H-M   'P 1'
#
loop_
_entity.id
_entity.type
_entity.pdbx_description
1 polymer ?
#
loop_
_entity_poly.entity_id
_entity_poly.type
_entity_poly.pdbx_seq_one_letter_code
_entity_poly.pdbx_strand_id
1 'polypeptide(L)'
;MSKEVKRYDGLLDNLGHDCFYVRADDYEALLAERDAAQKDAERRVPLYETIERACGELPEGWTIMLCAEHHAGTVELYGPDGSREEFPTNNERLDYTVIDALEHALQGEQP
;
A
#
# COMPACT_ATOMS: atom_id res chain seq x y z
N MET A 1 19.42 -13.78 3.44
CA MET A 1 19.75 -14.84 2.47
C MET A 1 18.55 -14.99 1.54
N SER A 2 18.68 -14.57 0.28
CA SER A 2 17.61 -14.75 -0.72
C SER A 2 17.67 -16.18 -1.25
N LYS A 3 16.56 -16.92 -1.21
CA LYS A 3 16.47 -18.27 -1.76
C LYS A 3 15.91 -18.16 -3.18
N GLU A 4 16.73 -18.49 -4.17
CA GLU A 4 16.33 -18.54 -5.58
C GLU A 4 15.52 -19.81 -5.84
N VAL A 5 14.29 -19.68 -6.37
CA VAL A 5 13.42 -20.82 -6.72
C VAL A 5 13.43 -21.01 -8.24
N LYS A 6 13.79 -22.21 -8.72
CA LYS A 6 13.87 -22.53 -10.15
C LYS A 6 12.79 -23.55 -10.54
N ARG A 7 12.10 -23.32 -11.64
CA ARG A 7 11.12 -24.24 -12.24
C ARG A 7 11.85 -25.32 -13.06
N TYR A 8 11.44 -26.59 -12.92
CA TYR A 8 12.03 -27.71 -13.65
C TYR A 8 10.94 -28.62 -14.25
N ASP A 9 11.01 -28.84 -15.57
CA ASP A 9 10.00 -29.58 -16.35
C ASP A 9 10.53 -30.95 -16.88
N GLY A 10 11.57 -31.54 -16.25
CA GLY A 10 12.30 -32.72 -16.78
C GLY A 10 12.37 -33.97 -15.88
N LEU A 11 12.61 -35.15 -16.49
CA LEU A 11 12.76 -36.46 -15.84
C LEU A 11 14.01 -36.49 -14.93
N LEU A 12 13.82 -36.91 -13.68
CA LEU A 12 14.78 -36.82 -12.57
C LEU A 12 15.94 -37.84 -12.68
N ASP A 13 16.91 -37.61 -13.56
CA ASP A 13 18.16 -38.37 -13.56
C ASP A 13 19.38 -37.49 -13.22
N ASN A 14 19.98 -37.78 -12.06
CA ASN A 14 21.36 -37.43 -11.66
C ASN A 14 21.77 -35.94 -11.66
N LEU A 15 21.26 -35.16 -10.70
CA LEU A 15 21.92 -33.91 -10.28
C LEU A 15 21.95 -33.82 -8.75
N GLY A 16 23.05 -33.25 -8.23
CA GLY A 16 23.56 -33.42 -6.87
C GLY A 16 22.67 -33.01 -5.70
N HIS A 17 23.06 -33.51 -4.52
CA HIS A 17 22.32 -33.68 -3.28
C HIS A 17 21.78 -32.43 -2.53
N ASP A 18 21.70 -31.24 -3.13
CA ASP A 18 21.23 -30.01 -2.43
C ASP A 18 20.18 -29.20 -3.22
N CYS A 19 19.40 -29.86 -4.09
CA CYS A 19 18.29 -29.21 -4.79
C CYS A 19 16.95 -29.57 -4.12
N PHE A 20 16.24 -28.57 -3.61
CA PHE A 20 14.86 -28.73 -3.18
C PHE A 20 13.94 -28.62 -4.40
N TYR A 21 13.24 -29.70 -4.71
CA TYR A 21 12.27 -29.73 -5.82
C TYR A 21 10.89 -29.37 -5.28
N VAL A 22 10.21 -28.47 -5.98
CA VAL A 22 8.82 -28.08 -5.71
C VAL A 22 7.98 -28.57 -6.87
N ARG A 23 6.79 -29.14 -6.61
CA ARG A 23 5.89 -29.54 -7.70
C ARG A 23 5.46 -28.29 -8.47
N ALA A 24 5.20 -28.42 -9.76
CA ALA A 24 4.82 -27.28 -10.60
C ALA A 24 3.62 -26.50 -10.05
N ASP A 25 2.59 -27.21 -9.54
CA ASP A 25 1.41 -26.57 -8.94
C ASP A 25 1.74 -25.83 -7.63
N ASP A 26 2.63 -26.39 -6.81
CA ASP A 26 3.10 -25.76 -5.58
C ASP A 26 3.98 -24.53 -5.89
N TYR A 27 4.71 -24.53 -7.01
CA TYR A 27 5.54 -23.41 -7.45
C TYR A 27 4.68 -22.19 -7.83
N GLU A 28 3.61 -22.39 -8.61
CA GLU A 28 2.70 -21.31 -8.99
C GLU A 28 1.96 -20.75 -7.75
N ALA A 29 1.56 -21.62 -6.81
CA ALA A 29 0.96 -21.19 -5.54
C ALA A 29 1.93 -20.33 -4.70
N LEU A 30 3.20 -20.74 -4.59
CA LEU A 30 4.22 -19.98 -3.87
C LEU A 30 4.57 -18.65 -4.55
N LEU A 31 4.55 -18.58 -5.88
CA LEU A 31 4.70 -17.32 -6.61
C LEU A 31 3.54 -16.37 -6.31
N ALA A 32 2.31 -16.87 -6.33
CA ALA A 32 1.14 -16.06 -6.00
C ALA A 32 1.18 -15.56 -4.55
N GLU A 33 1.60 -16.40 -3.60
CA GLU A 33 1.77 -16.00 -2.19
C GLU A 33 2.87 -14.94 -2.03
N ARG A 34 4.02 -15.11 -2.69
CA ARG A 34 5.09 -14.11 -2.72
C ARG A 34 4.58 -12.78 -3.27
N ASP A 35 3.89 -12.81 -4.40
CA ASP A 35 3.41 -11.59 -5.07
C ASP A 35 2.34 -10.88 -4.24
N ALA A 36 1.47 -11.63 -3.57
CA ALA A 36 0.51 -11.08 -2.61
C ALA A 36 1.23 -10.42 -1.41
N ALA A 37 2.23 -11.09 -0.83
CA ALA A 37 3.00 -10.57 0.30
C ALA A 37 3.85 -9.36 -0.10
N GLN A 38 4.42 -9.36 -1.30
CA GLN A 38 5.17 -8.23 -1.83
C GLN A 38 4.24 -7.04 -2.09
N LYS A 39 3.06 -7.27 -2.67
CA LYS A 39 2.05 -6.22 -2.84
C LYS A 39 1.55 -5.66 -1.50
N ASP A 40 1.45 -6.49 -0.46
CA ASP A 40 1.12 -6.04 0.91
C ASP A 40 2.26 -5.25 1.57
N ALA A 41 3.51 -5.62 1.30
CA ALA A 41 4.68 -4.88 1.76
C ALA A 41 4.85 -3.53 1.03
N GLU A 42 4.62 -3.48 -0.28
CA GLU A 42 4.60 -2.24 -1.08
C GLU A 42 3.43 -1.32 -0.66
N ARG A 43 2.35 -1.92 -0.15
CA ARG A 43 1.21 -1.24 0.49
C ARG A 43 1.51 -0.68 1.89
N ARG A 44 2.65 -1.01 2.50
CA ARG A 44 3.09 -0.38 3.76
C ARG A 44 3.85 0.90 3.48
N VAL A 45 3.15 1.96 3.09
CA VAL A 45 3.67 3.31 3.25
C VAL A 45 3.53 3.68 4.74
N PRO A 46 4.61 4.03 5.45
CA PRO A 46 4.50 4.53 6.82
C PRO A 46 3.66 5.81 6.83
N LEU A 47 2.71 5.92 7.77
CA LEU A 47 1.88 7.12 7.96
C LEU A 47 2.70 8.42 7.97
N TYR A 48 3.93 8.37 8.48
CA TYR A 48 4.86 9.48 8.48
C TYR A 48 5.18 9.98 7.05
N GLU A 49 5.52 9.08 6.12
CA GLU A 49 5.84 9.44 4.73
C GLU A 49 4.63 10.01 4.00
N THR A 50 3.43 9.47 4.26
CA THR A 50 2.19 10.03 3.69
C THR A 50 1.90 11.44 4.20
N ILE A 51 2.20 11.72 5.47
CA ILE A 51 2.05 13.07 6.04
C ILE A 51 3.07 14.02 5.41
N GLU A 52 4.34 13.62 5.28
CA GLU A 52 5.36 14.45 4.61
C GLU A 52 4.97 14.78 3.17
N ARG A 53 4.47 13.80 2.43
CA ARG A 53 3.95 14.01 1.07
C ARG A 53 2.80 15.01 1.08
N ALA A 54 1.81 14.81 1.94
CA ALA A 54 0.67 15.74 2.05
C ALA A 54 1.14 17.16 2.39
N CYS A 55 2.09 17.35 3.30
CA CYS A 55 2.63 18.67 3.59
C CYS A 55 3.31 19.35 2.39
N GLY A 56 3.84 18.58 1.43
CA GLY A 56 4.49 19.10 0.23
C GLY A 56 3.55 19.31 -0.96
N GLU A 57 2.49 18.52 -1.07
CA GLU A 57 1.61 18.48 -2.24
C GLU A 57 0.21 19.07 -1.98
N LEU A 58 -0.18 19.30 -0.73
CA LEU A 58 -1.52 19.81 -0.43
C LEU A 58 -1.70 21.23 -1.01
N PRO A 59 -2.79 21.50 -1.75
CA PRO A 59 -3.02 22.81 -2.33
C PRO A 59 -3.19 23.94 -1.29
N GLU A 60 -2.97 25.18 -1.72
CA GLU A 60 -3.07 26.33 -0.84
C GLU A 60 -4.50 26.47 -0.24
N GLY A 61 -4.58 26.74 1.06
CA GLY A 61 -5.83 26.89 1.80
C GLY A 61 -6.47 25.57 2.24
N TRP A 62 -6.10 24.43 1.65
CA TRP A 62 -6.59 23.13 2.10
C TRP A 62 -5.94 22.70 3.41
N THR A 63 -6.65 21.88 4.19
CA THR A 63 -6.14 21.33 5.45
C THR A 63 -6.58 19.88 5.62
N ILE A 64 -5.63 18.99 5.90
CA ILE A 64 -5.90 17.62 6.35
C ILE A 64 -5.64 17.57 7.85
N MET A 65 -6.65 17.13 8.62
CA MET A 65 -6.56 16.98 10.08
C MET A 65 -6.59 15.50 10.47
N LEU A 66 -5.57 15.08 11.22
CA LEU A 66 -5.49 13.74 11.81
C LEU A 66 -5.98 13.79 13.25
N CYS A 67 -7.04 13.06 13.55
CA CYS A 67 -7.62 12.94 14.88
C CYS A 67 -7.35 11.54 15.42
N ALA A 68 -6.92 11.47 16.68
CA ALA A 68 -6.73 10.20 17.38
C ALA A 68 -7.52 10.23 18.69
N GLU A 69 -8.31 9.18 18.92
CA GLU A 69 -9.09 8.99 20.13
C GLU A 69 -8.93 7.57 20.66
N HIS A 70 -9.48 7.30 21.85
CA HIS A 70 -9.36 5.98 22.46
C HIS A 70 -10.02 4.91 21.58
N HIS A 71 -9.21 4.02 21.00
CA HIS A 71 -9.58 2.97 20.04
C HIS A 71 -10.00 3.42 18.63
N ALA A 72 -9.80 4.67 18.24
CA ALA A 72 -10.07 5.10 16.87
C ALA A 72 -9.13 6.22 16.41
N GLY A 73 -9.04 6.37 15.09
CA GLY A 73 -8.38 7.50 14.44
C GLY A 73 -9.18 7.88 13.20
N THR A 74 -9.27 9.17 12.92
CA THR A 74 -10.02 9.71 11.79
C THR A 74 -9.16 10.74 11.04
N VAL A 75 -9.48 10.92 9.77
CA VAL A 75 -8.93 11.97 8.93
C VAL A 75 -10.08 12.86 8.50
N GLU A 76 -9.91 14.16 8.65
CA GLU A 76 -10.86 15.16 8.18
C GLU A 76 -10.18 16.04 7.13
N LEU A 77 -10.89 16.34 6.04
CA LEU A 77 -10.43 17.21 4.98
C LEU A 77 -11.22 18.52 5.02
N TYR A 78 -10.51 19.63 4.93
CA TYR A 78 -11.09 20.96 4.84
C TYR A 78 -10.63 21.66 3.57
N GLY A 79 -11.59 22.25 2.86
CA GLY A 79 -11.36 23.07 1.68
C GLY A 79 -10.78 24.45 2.02
N PRO A 80 -10.45 25.25 0.99
CA PRO A 80 -9.81 26.57 1.16
C PRO A 80 -10.70 27.61 1.85
N ASP A 81 -12.01 27.39 1.89
CA ASP A 81 -12.98 28.22 2.62
C ASP A 81 -13.18 27.78 4.08
N GLY A 82 -12.48 26.72 4.50
CA GLY A 82 -12.60 26.12 5.82
C GLY A 82 -13.83 25.22 6.00
N SER A 83 -14.57 24.93 4.92
CA SER A 83 -15.65 23.94 4.95
C SER A 83 -15.08 22.51 5.00
N ARG A 84 -15.81 21.60 5.64
CA ARG A 84 -15.43 20.18 5.70
C ARG A 84 -15.87 19.50 4.41
N GLU A 85 -14.93 18.81 3.77
CA GLU A 85 -15.16 18.06 2.54
C GLU A 85 -15.33 16.57 2.80
N GLU A 86 -16.25 15.95 2.05
CA GLU A 86 -16.40 14.50 2.01
C GLU A 86 -15.61 13.94 0.82
N PHE A 87 -14.81 12.92 1.08
CA PHE A 87 -14.00 12.26 0.06
C PHE A 87 -14.19 10.74 0.13
N PRO A 88 -14.07 10.02 -1.01
CA PRO A 88 -14.20 8.57 -1.03
C PRO A 88 -13.05 7.91 -0.25
N THR A 89 -13.36 7.10 0.75
CA THR A 89 -12.37 6.29 1.47
C THR A 89 -13.01 5.02 2.03
N ASN A 90 -12.23 3.95 2.16
CA ASN A 90 -12.68 2.69 2.78
C ASN A 90 -12.39 2.61 4.28
N ASN A 91 -11.71 3.60 4.86
CA ASN A 91 -11.35 3.71 6.29
C ASN A 91 -10.61 2.48 6.87
N GLU A 92 -9.96 1.66 6.03
CA GLU A 92 -9.27 0.46 6.50
C GLU A 92 -7.95 0.79 7.20
N ARG A 93 -7.28 1.88 6.77
CA ARG A 93 -5.96 2.31 7.25
C ARG A 93 -5.81 3.82 7.18
N LEU A 94 -5.25 4.40 8.25
CA LEU A 94 -5.14 5.85 8.39
C LEU A 94 -4.23 6.50 7.35
N ASP A 95 -3.13 5.85 6.98
CA ASP A 95 -2.22 6.33 5.93
C ASP A 95 -2.90 6.38 4.56
N TYR A 96 -3.77 5.42 4.25
CA TYR A 96 -4.56 5.44 3.02
C TYR A 96 -5.61 6.54 3.04
N THR A 97 -6.27 6.74 4.17
CA THR A 97 -7.25 7.82 4.29
C THR A 97 -6.61 9.20 4.12
N VAL A 98 -5.35 9.39 4.55
CA VAL A 98 -4.58 10.61 4.27
C VAL A 98 -4.31 10.75 2.76
N ILE A 99 -3.92 9.67 2.08
CA ILE A 99 -3.73 9.68 0.62
C ILE A 99 -5.05 10.00 -0.08
N ASP A 100 -6.15 9.35 0.26
CA ASP A 100 -7.46 9.56 -0.35
C ASP A 100 -7.88 11.04 -0.22
N ALA A 101 -7.67 11.64 0.94
CA ALA A 101 -7.95 13.06 1.19
C ALA A 101 -7.07 13.99 0.33
N LEU A 102 -5.77 13.68 0.23
CA LEU A 102 -4.83 14.44 -0.61
C LEU A 102 -5.21 14.36 -2.09
N GLU A 103 -5.46 13.16 -2.60
CA GLU A 103 -5.82 12.95 -4.01
C GLU A 103 -7.16 13.62 -4.35
N HIS A 104 -8.11 13.66 -3.41
CA HIS A 104 -9.35 14.43 -3.57
C HIS A 104 -9.09 15.94 -3.69
N ALA A 105 -8.25 16.52 -2.82
CA ALA A 105 -7.88 17.93 -2.88
C ALA A 105 -7.19 18.29 -4.19
N LEU A 106 -6.27 17.43 -4.68
CA LEU A 106 -5.56 17.62 -5.95
C LEU A 106 -6.49 17.57 -7.18
N GLN A 107 -7.55 16.74 -7.13
CA GLN A 107 -8.55 16.68 -8.20
C GLN A 107 -9.46 17.92 -8.23
N GLY A 108 -9.77 18.50 -7.07
CA GLY A 108 -10.58 19.71 -6.95
C GLY A 108 -9.92 20.98 -7.52
N GLU A 109 -8.61 20.95 -7.75
CA GLU A 109 -7.83 22.06 -8.33
C GLU A 109 -7.76 22.05 -9.87
N GLN A 110 -8.32 21.03 -10.54
CA GLN A 110 -8.35 21.02 -12.00
C GLN A 110 -9.41 21.99 -12.55
N PRO A 111 -9.05 22.93 -13.45
CA PRO A 111 -9.96 23.94 -14.01
C PRO A 111 -11.08 23.36 -14.88
#